data_AF-A0A356GG50-F1
#
_entry.id   AF-A0A356GG50-F1
#
_cell.length_a   1.000
_cell.length_b   1.000
_cell.length_c   1.000
_cell.angle_alpha   90.00
_cell.angle_beta   90.00
_cell.angle_gamma   90.00
#
_symmetry.space_group_name_H-M   'P 1'
#
loop_
_entity.id
_entity.type
_entity.pdbx_description
1 polymer ?
#
loop_
_entity_poly.entity_id
_entity_poly.type
_entity_poly.pdbx_seq_one_letter_code
_entity_poly.pdbx_strand_id
1 'polypeptide(L)'
;MKRSLKTAISLFLFLSFIAVLASCGIIQTYENIAVQGEVYSFGKQTIILNSILPEGGNAAKFKKDISASDIKLSDALEGKNIDKVTFIDEYNLELELSGNTKSTGGDGAIGTLTVLAGGLESKGKSTCHVKLNGPTIVTESAYSNRFTARDLTLYNVSSTISLPMGEFTDKADAEHIRLADPNLGRLEIKLENGKLTLSIINCLSAEPSVIFAPETTTMGIEFSICIGVYDVYSY
;
A
#
# COMPACT_ATOMS: atom_id res chain seq x y z
N MET A 1 50.34 -41.95 -30.03
CA MET A 1 49.28 -40.91 -30.15
C MET A 1 49.07 -40.22 -28.81
N LYS A 2 49.77 -39.11 -28.54
CA LYS A 2 49.51 -38.27 -27.35
C LYS A 2 48.33 -37.35 -27.66
N ARG A 3 47.09 -37.86 -27.57
CA ARG A 3 45.91 -36.98 -27.49
C ARG A 3 46.11 -36.13 -26.24
N SER A 4 46.35 -34.84 -26.43
CA SER A 4 46.94 -34.00 -25.39
C SER A 4 45.99 -33.91 -24.20
N LEU A 5 46.54 -34.00 -23.00
CA LEU A 5 45.84 -33.79 -21.73
C LEU A 5 44.99 -32.49 -21.75
N LYS A 6 45.42 -31.48 -22.52
CA LYS A 6 44.72 -30.21 -22.73
C LYS A 6 43.37 -30.39 -23.43
N THR A 7 43.25 -31.35 -24.36
CA THR A 7 42.00 -31.62 -25.09
C THR A 7 40.96 -32.31 -24.20
N ALA A 8 41.40 -33.16 -23.27
CA ALA A 8 40.53 -33.81 -22.30
C ALA A 8 40.03 -32.84 -21.22
N ILE A 9 40.90 -31.97 -20.70
CA ILE A 9 40.55 -30.94 -19.72
C ILE A 9 39.57 -29.92 -20.32
N SER A 10 39.80 -29.49 -21.57
CA SER A 10 38.89 -28.57 -22.27
C SER A 10 37.49 -29.15 -22.48
N LEU A 11 37.39 -30.45 -22.77
CA LEU A 11 36.11 -31.13 -22.96
C LEU A 11 35.35 -31.26 -21.62
N PHE A 12 36.06 -31.57 -20.54
CA PHE A 12 35.48 -31.67 -19.20
C PHE A 12 34.98 -30.31 -18.69
N LEU A 13 35.73 -29.23 -18.94
CA LEU A 13 35.30 -27.86 -18.66
C LEU A 13 34.06 -27.47 -19.47
N PHE A 14 34.01 -27.79 -20.76
CA PHE A 14 32.83 -27.53 -21.60
C PHE A 14 31.59 -28.32 -21.13
N LEU A 15 31.75 -29.60 -20.78
CA LEU A 15 30.67 -30.44 -20.25
C LEU A 15 30.18 -29.92 -18.88
N SER A 16 31.08 -29.44 -18.02
CA SER A 16 30.69 -28.82 -16.75
C SER A 16 29.97 -27.48 -16.95
N PHE A 17 30.36 -26.69 -17.97
CA PHE A 17 29.66 -25.45 -18.35
C PHE A 17 28.25 -25.71 -18.89
N ILE A 18 28.09 -26.76 -19.71
CA ILE A 18 26.77 -27.20 -20.21
C ILE A 18 25.94 -27.76 -19.06
N ALA A 19 26.53 -28.47 -18.10
CA ALA A 19 25.82 -28.93 -16.90
C ALA A 19 25.39 -27.77 -15.99
N VAL A 20 26.20 -26.70 -15.87
CA VAL A 20 25.81 -25.48 -15.14
C VAL A 20 24.68 -24.74 -15.85
N LEU A 21 24.73 -24.63 -17.19
CA LEU A 21 23.66 -24.01 -17.99
C LEU A 21 22.38 -24.85 -18.03
N ALA A 22 22.48 -26.18 -18.05
CA ALA A 22 21.34 -27.10 -17.94
C ALA A 22 20.80 -27.20 -16.50
N SER A 23 21.62 -26.89 -15.49
CA SER A 23 21.19 -26.74 -14.08
C SER A 23 20.55 -25.39 -13.78
N CYS A 24 20.64 -24.43 -14.70
CA CYS A 24 19.78 -23.26 -14.72
C CYS A 24 18.40 -23.70 -15.22
N GLY A 25 17.78 -24.62 -14.47
CA GLY A 25 16.46 -25.14 -14.75
C GLY A 25 15.50 -23.98 -14.91
N ILE A 26 14.65 -24.06 -15.93
CA ILE A 26 13.58 -23.08 -16.14
C ILE A 26 12.77 -23.04 -14.85
N ILE A 27 12.93 -21.96 -14.07
CA ILE A 27 12.12 -21.74 -12.88
C ILE A 27 10.74 -21.35 -13.42
N GLN A 28 9.80 -22.30 -13.37
CA GLN A 28 8.43 -22.04 -13.78
C GLN A 28 7.80 -21.02 -12.83
N THR A 29 7.10 -20.04 -13.40
CA THR A 29 6.28 -19.07 -12.68
C THR A 29 4.82 -19.40 -12.95
N TYR A 30 4.01 -19.51 -11.91
CA TYR A 30 2.59 -19.85 -11.98
C TYR A 30 1.75 -18.70 -11.43
N GLU A 31 0.66 -18.36 -12.11
CA GLU A 31 -0.37 -17.46 -11.60
C GLU A 31 -1.44 -18.27 -10.86
N ASN A 32 -1.09 -18.75 -9.67
CA ASN A 32 -1.91 -19.67 -8.89
C ASN A 32 -2.05 -19.27 -7.40
N ILE A 33 -1.86 -17.99 -7.11
CA ILE A 33 -2.19 -17.37 -5.82
C ILE A 33 -3.04 -16.13 -6.08
N ALA A 34 -3.74 -15.63 -5.05
CA ALA A 34 -4.54 -14.41 -5.10
C ALA A 34 -4.58 -13.76 -3.72
N VAL A 35 -4.72 -12.43 -3.67
CA VAL A 35 -4.96 -11.70 -2.44
C VAL A 35 -6.47 -11.56 -2.21
N GLN A 36 -6.90 -11.80 -0.98
CA GLN A 36 -8.24 -11.47 -0.51
C GLN A 36 -8.26 -10.08 0.13
N GLY A 37 -9.25 -9.28 -0.27
CA GLY A 37 -9.44 -7.93 0.23
C GLY A 37 -8.72 -6.89 -0.61
N GLU A 38 -8.69 -5.67 -0.07
CA GLU A 38 -8.10 -4.51 -0.72
C GLU A 38 -6.64 -4.34 -0.31
N VAL A 39 -5.81 -3.87 -1.24
CA VAL A 39 -4.39 -3.61 -1.01
C VAL A 39 -4.16 -2.12 -1.20
N TYR A 40 -3.71 -1.44 -0.15
CA TYR A 40 -3.49 -0.01 -0.16
C TYR A 40 -2.01 0.33 -0.37
N SER A 41 -1.80 1.43 -1.09
CA SER A 41 -0.47 1.98 -1.38
C SER A 41 0.27 2.45 -0.13
N PHE A 42 -0.46 2.88 0.90
CA PHE A 42 0.10 3.57 2.07
C PHE A 42 -0.18 2.83 3.38
N GLY A 43 0.68 3.07 4.37
CA GLY A 43 0.43 2.65 5.75
C GLY A 43 0.54 1.14 6.00
N LYS A 44 0.07 0.74 7.19
CA LYS A 44 0.05 -0.66 7.63
C LYS A 44 -1.27 -1.32 7.25
N GLN A 45 -1.21 -2.57 6.82
CA GLN A 45 -2.38 -3.38 6.52
C GLN A 45 -2.08 -4.86 6.68
N THR A 46 -3.14 -5.64 6.92
CA THR A 46 -3.07 -7.09 6.91
C THR A 46 -3.83 -7.60 5.70
N ILE A 47 -3.20 -8.47 4.90
CA ILE A 47 -3.83 -9.10 3.75
C ILE A 47 -3.76 -10.61 3.87
N ILE A 48 -4.71 -11.29 3.23
CA ILE A 48 -4.75 -12.75 3.16
C ILE A 48 -4.34 -13.18 1.75
N LEU A 49 -3.33 -14.03 1.65
CA LEU A 49 -2.84 -14.59 0.39
C LEU A 49 -3.25 -16.06 0.30
N ASN A 50 -4.02 -16.39 -0.72
CA ASN A 50 -4.58 -17.72 -0.91
C ASN A 50 -4.06 -18.37 -2.16
N SER A 51 -3.88 -19.67 -2.10
CA SER A 51 -3.75 -20.50 -3.28
C SER A 51 -5.06 -20.53 -4.06
N ILE A 52 -4.97 -20.45 -5.38
CA ILE A 52 -6.06 -20.71 -6.31
C ILE A 52 -5.70 -21.89 -7.21
N LEU A 53 -6.71 -22.60 -7.69
CA LEU A 53 -6.52 -23.69 -8.67
C LEU A 53 -6.89 -23.15 -10.07
N PRO A 54 -5.93 -22.68 -10.87
CA PRO A 54 -6.21 -22.28 -12.25
C PRO A 54 -6.63 -23.51 -13.07
N GLU A 55 -7.43 -23.28 -14.11
CA GLU A 55 -7.94 -24.36 -14.97
C GLU A 55 -6.79 -25.16 -15.60
N GLY A 56 -6.77 -26.47 -15.36
CA GLY A 56 -5.70 -27.37 -15.83
C GLY A 56 -4.34 -27.19 -15.14
N GLY A 57 -4.25 -26.39 -14.07
CA GLY A 57 -3.02 -26.15 -13.32
C GLY A 57 -2.95 -26.86 -11.97
N ASN A 58 -1.90 -26.54 -11.21
CA ASN A 58 -1.72 -26.99 -9.83
C ASN A 58 -1.92 -25.83 -8.86
N ALA A 59 -2.62 -26.08 -7.76
CA ALA A 59 -2.70 -25.16 -6.63
C ALA A 59 -1.31 -24.94 -6.02
N ALA A 60 -1.05 -23.72 -5.53
CA ALA A 60 0.11 -23.46 -4.71
C ALA A 60 -0.04 -24.16 -3.34
N LYS A 61 1.06 -24.67 -2.80
CA LYS A 61 1.11 -25.16 -1.42
C LYS A 61 2.25 -24.48 -0.70
N PHE A 62 1.93 -23.75 0.37
CA PHE A 62 2.88 -23.00 1.17
C PHE A 62 3.53 -23.91 2.20
N LYS A 63 4.83 -23.70 2.43
CA LYS A 63 5.55 -24.37 3.52
C LYS A 63 5.17 -23.76 4.86
N LYS A 64 5.17 -24.58 5.91
CA LYS A 64 4.89 -24.13 7.28
C LYS A 64 5.92 -23.13 7.82
N ASP A 65 7.16 -23.22 7.38
CA ASP A 65 8.28 -22.36 7.79
C ASP A 65 8.51 -21.18 6.84
N ILE A 66 7.56 -20.88 5.94
CA ILE A 66 7.64 -19.73 5.04
C ILE A 66 7.86 -18.43 5.81
N SER A 67 8.73 -17.59 5.27
CA SER A 67 9.12 -16.31 5.86
C SER A 67 8.93 -15.14 4.90
N ALA A 68 9.08 -13.92 5.41
CA ALA A 68 9.07 -12.71 4.58
C ALA A 68 10.14 -12.75 3.46
N SER A 69 11.27 -13.44 3.68
CA SER A 69 12.34 -13.54 2.68
C SER A 69 11.98 -14.41 1.47
N ASP A 70 10.96 -15.27 1.62
CA ASP A 70 10.44 -16.12 0.56
C ASP A 70 9.41 -15.39 -0.31
N ILE A 71 9.02 -14.17 0.05
CA ILE A 71 7.99 -13.40 -0.64
C ILE A 71 8.60 -12.10 -1.16
N LYS A 72 8.45 -11.85 -2.46
CA LYS A 72 8.92 -10.65 -3.13
C LYS A 72 7.75 -9.77 -3.53
N LEU A 73 7.86 -8.49 -3.20
CA LEU A 73 7.00 -7.42 -3.68
C LEU A 73 7.69 -6.68 -4.84
N SER A 74 6.99 -6.45 -5.94
CA SER A 74 7.51 -5.71 -7.10
C SER A 74 6.45 -4.84 -7.77
N ASP A 75 6.87 -4.09 -8.78
CA ASP A 75 6.05 -3.16 -9.55
C ASP A 75 5.45 -2.09 -8.62
N ALA A 76 4.15 -1.83 -8.67
CA ALA A 76 3.55 -0.81 -7.81
C ALA A 76 3.67 -1.11 -6.31
N LEU A 77 3.95 -2.36 -5.91
CA LEU A 77 4.19 -2.70 -4.50
C LEU A 77 5.62 -2.39 -4.02
N GLU A 78 6.53 -1.95 -4.88
CA GLU A 78 7.88 -1.55 -4.47
C GLU A 78 7.84 -0.46 -3.40
N GLY A 79 8.58 -0.63 -2.32
CA GLY A 79 8.61 0.29 -1.17
C GLY A 79 7.81 -0.20 0.03
N LYS A 80 6.81 -1.08 -0.18
CA LYS A 80 6.17 -1.81 0.92
C LYS A 80 7.12 -2.87 1.49
N ASN A 81 6.95 -3.15 2.77
CA ASN A 81 7.66 -4.20 3.50
C ASN A 81 6.67 -5.27 3.93
N ILE A 82 7.16 -6.50 4.07
CA ILE A 82 6.45 -7.59 4.73
C ILE A 82 7.03 -7.70 6.14
N ASP A 83 6.29 -7.18 7.12
CA ASP A 83 6.74 -7.14 8.51
C ASP A 83 6.59 -8.51 9.16
N LYS A 84 5.55 -9.25 8.78
CA LYS A 84 5.25 -10.57 9.33
C LYS A 84 4.50 -11.44 8.32
N VAL A 85 4.80 -12.74 8.39
CA VAL A 85 4.09 -13.80 7.68
C VAL A 85 3.55 -14.76 8.72
N THR A 86 2.24 -14.95 8.74
CA THR A 86 1.57 -15.93 9.60
C THR A 86 1.06 -17.06 8.72
N PHE A 87 1.59 -18.26 8.93
CA PHE A 87 1.09 -19.47 8.29
C PHE A 87 -0.26 -19.86 8.91
N ILE A 88 -1.33 -19.86 8.10
CA ILE A 88 -2.65 -20.32 8.52
C ILE A 88 -2.76 -21.82 8.22
N ASP A 89 -2.61 -22.18 6.95
CA ASP A 89 -2.56 -23.56 6.46
C ASP A 89 -1.80 -23.65 5.14
N GLU A 90 -1.75 -24.84 4.52
CA GLU A 90 -1.00 -25.08 3.29
C GLU A 90 -1.50 -24.28 2.06
N TYR A 91 -2.69 -23.66 2.12
CA TYR A 91 -3.29 -22.88 1.05
C TYR A 91 -3.52 -21.41 1.40
N ASN A 92 -3.29 -20.99 2.65
CA ASN A 92 -3.60 -19.64 3.11
C ASN A 92 -2.49 -19.07 3.99
N LEU A 93 -2.11 -17.83 3.73
CA LEU A 93 -1.17 -17.04 4.53
C LEU A 93 -1.80 -15.71 4.91
N GLU A 94 -1.43 -15.20 6.07
CA GLU A 94 -1.67 -13.80 6.43
C GLU A 94 -0.34 -13.04 6.38
N LEU A 95 -0.37 -11.86 5.74
CA LEU A 95 0.78 -10.99 5.58
C LEU A 95 0.49 -9.64 6.22
N GLU A 96 1.34 -9.22 7.15
CA GLU A 96 1.35 -7.86 7.68
C GLU A 96 2.28 -7.01 6.81
N LEU A 97 1.71 -6.04 6.11
CA LEU A 97 2.43 -5.13 5.23
C LEU A 97 2.58 -3.76 5.88
N SER A 98 3.72 -3.10 5.67
CA SER A 98 3.98 -1.74 6.14
C SER A 98 4.73 -0.90 5.11
N GLY A 99 4.93 0.38 5.43
CA GLY A 99 5.58 1.33 4.55
C GLY A 99 4.65 1.84 3.44
N ASN A 100 5.23 2.59 2.52
CA ASN A 100 4.53 3.22 1.41
C ASN A 100 5.12 2.73 0.10
N THR A 101 4.28 2.60 -0.91
CA THR A 101 4.77 2.32 -2.25
C THR A 101 5.55 3.51 -2.80
N LYS A 102 6.51 3.22 -3.68
CA LYS A 102 7.24 4.25 -4.44
C LYS A 102 6.41 4.82 -5.58
N SER A 103 5.32 4.14 -5.98
CA SER A 103 4.40 4.66 -6.98
C SER A 103 3.63 5.82 -6.36
N THR A 104 3.99 7.05 -6.72
CA THR A 104 3.26 8.27 -6.34
C THR A 104 1.93 8.44 -7.08
N GLY A 105 1.48 7.41 -7.81
CA GLY A 105 0.35 7.48 -8.73
C GLY A 105 -0.75 6.48 -8.38
N GLY A 106 -1.66 6.92 -7.50
CA GLY A 106 -3.11 6.70 -7.59
C GLY A 106 -3.68 5.30 -7.39
N ASP A 107 -4.96 5.30 -7.01
CA ASP A 107 -5.89 4.18 -7.21
C ASP A 107 -5.74 3.59 -8.62
N GLY A 108 -5.43 2.29 -8.70
CA GLY A 108 -5.33 1.56 -9.96
C GLY A 108 -3.96 1.11 -10.39
N ALA A 109 -2.89 1.49 -9.71
CA ALA A 109 -1.57 0.93 -9.98
C ALA A 109 -1.56 -0.59 -9.71
N ILE A 110 -0.90 -1.36 -10.59
CA ILE A 110 -0.83 -2.83 -10.45
C ILE A 110 0.51 -3.23 -9.82
N GLY A 111 0.44 -3.87 -8.66
CA GLY A 111 1.57 -4.48 -7.97
C GLY A 111 1.62 -5.98 -8.16
N THR A 112 2.80 -6.57 -8.01
CA THR A 112 2.97 -8.02 -8.08
C THR A 112 3.52 -8.56 -6.77
N LEU A 113 2.89 -9.63 -6.27
CA LEU A 113 3.37 -10.42 -5.15
C LEU A 113 3.82 -11.78 -5.68
N THR A 114 5.06 -12.16 -5.36
CA THR A 114 5.67 -13.42 -5.78
C THR A 114 6.09 -14.22 -4.56
N VAL A 115 5.59 -15.44 -4.42
CA VAL A 115 6.16 -16.44 -3.50
C VAL A 115 7.23 -17.21 -4.25
N LEU A 116 8.45 -17.17 -3.74
CA LEU A 116 9.62 -17.85 -4.27
C LEU A 116 9.57 -19.35 -3.97
N ALA A 117 10.34 -20.14 -4.72
CA ALA A 117 10.43 -21.59 -4.53
C ALA A 117 10.81 -22.02 -3.10
N GLY A 118 11.52 -21.17 -2.36
CA GLY A 118 11.85 -21.38 -0.94
C GLY A 118 10.61 -21.57 -0.07
N GLY A 119 9.57 -20.79 -0.30
CA GLY A 119 8.32 -20.81 0.48
C GLY A 119 7.25 -21.79 -0.01
N LEU A 120 7.51 -22.53 -1.10
CA LEU A 120 6.54 -23.44 -1.72
C LEU A 120 6.98 -24.90 -1.61
N GLU A 121 6.02 -25.81 -1.51
CA GLU A 121 6.25 -27.26 -1.61
C GLU A 121 6.60 -27.69 -3.06
N SER A 122 6.19 -26.90 -4.05
CA SER A 122 6.46 -27.16 -5.47
C SER A 122 7.79 -26.56 -5.94
N LYS A 123 8.28 -27.07 -7.07
CA LYS A 123 9.44 -26.48 -7.76
C LYS A 123 8.95 -25.36 -8.68
N GLY A 124 9.14 -24.10 -8.28
CA GLY A 124 8.74 -22.95 -9.08
C GLY A 124 8.44 -21.71 -8.25
N LYS A 125 7.83 -20.70 -8.85
CA LYS A 125 7.34 -19.49 -8.17
C LYS A 125 5.84 -19.38 -8.36
N SER A 126 5.16 -18.79 -7.40
CA SER A 126 3.73 -18.47 -7.49
C SER A 126 3.55 -16.96 -7.45
N THR A 127 2.71 -16.41 -8.32
CA THR A 127 2.51 -14.97 -8.45
C THR A 127 1.03 -14.58 -8.47
N CYS A 128 0.75 -13.38 -7.99
CA CYS A 128 -0.51 -12.69 -8.24
C CYS A 128 -0.28 -11.21 -8.51
N HIS A 129 -1.22 -10.61 -9.23
CA HIS A 129 -1.28 -9.18 -9.48
C HIS A 129 -2.40 -8.57 -8.66
N VAL A 130 -2.12 -7.44 -8.01
CA VAL A 130 -3.08 -6.73 -7.17
C VAL A 130 -3.21 -5.29 -7.62
N LYS A 131 -4.46 -4.83 -7.72
CA LYS A 131 -4.76 -3.41 -7.92
C LYS A 131 -4.59 -2.71 -6.58
N LEU A 132 -3.77 -1.65 -6.56
CA LEU A 132 -3.56 -0.84 -5.38
C LEU A 132 -4.63 0.24 -5.27
N ASN A 133 -5.19 0.37 -4.08
CA ASN A 133 -6.04 1.49 -3.70
C ASN A 133 -5.16 2.66 -3.24
N GLY A 134 -5.62 3.85 -3.60
CA GLY A 134 -5.07 5.11 -3.13
C GLY A 134 -5.28 5.33 -1.64
N PRO A 135 -4.67 6.37 -1.05
CA PRO A 135 -4.98 6.74 0.31
C PRO A 135 -6.43 7.22 0.42
N THR A 136 -7.08 6.83 1.52
CA THR A 136 -8.47 7.17 1.79
C THR A 136 -8.58 8.03 3.05
N ILE A 137 -9.38 9.08 2.97
CA ILE A 137 -9.73 9.95 4.09
C ILE A 137 -11.22 9.85 4.31
N VAL A 138 -11.62 9.58 5.55
CA VAL A 138 -13.03 9.42 5.90
C VAL A 138 -13.44 10.54 6.84
N THR A 139 -14.52 11.24 6.50
CA THR A 139 -15.16 12.18 7.41
C THR A 139 -16.15 11.43 8.30
N GLU A 140 -15.83 11.30 9.58
CA GLU A 140 -16.63 10.56 10.56
C GLU A 140 -17.76 11.39 11.17
N SER A 141 -17.57 12.70 11.24
CA SER A 141 -18.61 13.63 11.65
C SER A 141 -18.42 14.96 10.95
N ALA A 142 -19.53 15.63 10.66
CA ALA A 142 -19.56 16.93 10.04
C ALA A 142 -20.65 17.79 10.67
N TYR A 143 -20.32 19.06 10.92
CA TYR A 143 -21.21 20.07 11.48
C TYR A 143 -21.04 21.37 10.71
N SER A 144 -22.15 22.05 10.44
CA SER A 144 -22.16 23.38 9.84
C SER A 144 -23.29 24.20 10.47
N ASN A 145 -22.95 25.39 10.95
CA ASN A 145 -23.91 26.34 11.50
C ASN A 145 -23.78 27.68 10.78
N ARG A 146 -24.91 28.16 10.26
CA ARG A 146 -25.02 29.41 9.51
C ARG A 146 -25.58 30.52 10.40
N PHE A 147 -24.97 31.69 10.35
CA PHE A 147 -25.46 32.88 11.05
C PHE A 147 -25.15 34.15 10.26
N THR A 148 -25.75 35.27 10.67
CA THR A 148 -25.51 36.57 10.06
C THR A 148 -24.82 37.48 11.07
N ALA A 149 -23.73 38.13 10.66
CA ALA A 149 -23.04 39.13 11.46
C ALA A 149 -22.54 40.25 10.57
N ARG A 150 -22.83 41.51 10.93
CA ARG A 150 -22.40 42.71 10.16
C ARG A 150 -22.72 42.60 8.66
N ASP A 151 -23.94 42.20 8.35
CA ASP A 151 -24.46 42.00 6.98
C ASP A 151 -23.76 40.91 6.15
N LEU A 152 -22.89 40.11 6.77
CA LEU A 152 -22.27 38.93 6.15
C LEU A 152 -22.98 37.66 6.60
N THR A 153 -23.17 36.72 5.67
CA THR A 153 -23.50 35.33 6.02
C THR A 153 -22.20 34.62 6.37
N LEU A 154 -22.12 34.12 7.60
CA LEU A 154 -20.96 33.41 8.13
C LEU A 154 -21.35 32.00 8.56
N TYR A 155 -20.34 31.13 8.60
CA TYR A 155 -20.46 29.74 8.97
C TYR A 155 -19.43 29.39 10.04
N ASN A 156 -19.84 28.53 10.97
CA ASN A 156 -18.93 27.76 11.80
C ASN A 156 -19.05 26.31 11.37
N VAL A 157 -17.97 25.73 10.86
CA VAL A 157 -17.95 24.35 10.37
C VAL A 157 -16.98 23.52 11.18
N SER A 158 -17.25 22.23 11.33
CA SER A 158 -16.32 21.30 11.91
C SER A 158 -16.46 19.92 11.30
N SER A 159 -15.34 19.24 11.09
CA SER A 159 -15.32 17.82 10.75
C SER A 159 -14.33 17.07 11.63
N THR A 160 -14.64 15.82 11.96
CA THR A 160 -13.64 14.87 12.47
C THR A 160 -13.32 13.90 11.35
N ILE A 161 -12.05 13.78 11.02
CA ILE A 161 -11.56 12.93 9.94
C ILE A 161 -10.62 11.85 10.46
N SER A 162 -10.60 10.71 9.77
CA SER A 162 -9.70 9.60 10.02
C SER A 162 -9.04 9.14 8.73
N LEU A 163 -7.89 8.49 8.88
CA LEU A 163 -7.16 7.82 7.82
C LEU A 163 -7.26 6.32 8.07
N PRO A 164 -8.21 5.60 7.44
CA PRO A 164 -8.30 4.14 7.61
C PRO A 164 -6.98 3.44 7.27
N MET A 165 -6.23 3.98 6.30
CA MET A 165 -4.94 3.46 5.84
C MET A 165 -3.89 4.57 5.86
N GLY A 166 -3.25 4.75 7.00
CA GLY A 166 -2.27 5.80 7.27
C GLY A 166 -2.45 6.38 8.67
N GLU A 167 -1.60 7.32 9.05
CA GLU A 167 -1.68 8.00 10.34
C GLU A 167 -1.44 9.49 10.16
N PHE A 168 -2.13 10.32 10.95
CA PHE A 168 -1.76 11.71 11.12
C PHE A 168 -0.49 11.78 11.97
N THR A 169 0.44 12.64 11.57
CA THR A 169 1.69 12.85 12.32
C THR A 169 1.49 13.92 13.39
N ASP A 170 2.53 14.13 14.20
CA ASP A 170 2.61 15.25 15.14
C ASP A 170 2.64 16.62 14.45
N LYS A 171 2.88 16.66 13.13
CA LYS A 171 2.83 17.87 12.30
C LYS A 171 1.45 18.17 11.73
N ALA A 172 0.40 17.43 12.11
CA ALA A 172 -0.97 17.79 11.76
C ALA A 172 -1.45 19.01 12.60
N ASP A 173 -0.86 20.18 12.33
CA ASP A 173 -1.00 21.41 13.09
C ASP A 173 -1.26 22.64 12.17
N ALA A 174 -1.35 23.83 12.77
CA ALA A 174 -1.67 25.06 12.06
C ALA A 174 -0.54 25.60 11.17
N GLU A 175 0.68 25.08 11.26
CA GLU A 175 1.77 25.43 10.35
C GLU A 175 1.67 24.65 9.03
N HIS A 176 1.14 23.43 9.09
CA HIS A 176 1.11 22.49 7.96
C HIS A 176 -0.29 22.24 7.40
N ILE A 177 -1.33 22.67 8.11
CA ILE A 177 -2.73 22.60 7.66
C ILE A 177 -3.28 24.02 7.59
N ARG A 178 -3.78 24.39 6.41
CA ARG A 178 -4.25 25.75 6.14
C ARG A 178 -5.57 25.78 5.39
N LEU A 179 -6.30 26.87 5.54
CA LEU A 179 -7.46 27.16 4.69
C LEU A 179 -6.99 27.36 3.24
N ALA A 180 -7.72 26.77 2.29
CA ALA A 180 -7.55 27.08 0.88
C ALA A 180 -8.06 28.48 0.59
N ASP A 181 -7.31 29.28 -0.17
CA ASP A 181 -7.81 30.58 -0.66
C ASP A 181 -9.08 30.38 -1.51
N PRO A 182 -10.06 31.29 -1.45
CA PRO A 182 -10.12 32.54 -0.68
C PRO A 182 -10.82 32.38 0.69
N ASN A 183 -10.84 31.19 1.30
CA ASN A 183 -11.58 30.97 2.54
C ASN A 183 -10.99 31.80 3.69
N LEU A 184 -11.77 32.76 4.19
CA LEU A 184 -11.49 33.49 5.42
C LEU A 184 -12.04 32.72 6.62
N GLY A 185 -11.41 32.85 7.79
CA GLY A 185 -11.87 32.23 9.03
C GLY A 185 -10.72 31.90 9.98
N ARG A 186 -11.04 31.49 11.21
CA ARG A 186 -10.05 30.93 12.15
C ARG A 186 -10.10 29.42 12.10
N LEU A 187 -9.00 28.79 11.67
CA LEU A 187 -8.83 27.35 11.69
C LEU A 187 -8.31 26.91 13.06
N GLU A 188 -9.00 25.95 13.66
CA GLU A 188 -8.62 25.25 14.88
C GLU A 188 -8.46 23.76 14.55
N ILE A 189 -7.39 23.17 15.07
CA ILE A 189 -6.96 21.81 14.74
C ILE A 189 -6.71 21.06 16.04
N LYS A 190 -7.22 19.84 16.13
CA LYS A 190 -7.06 18.98 17.30
C LYS A 190 -6.82 17.54 16.87
N LEU A 191 -5.67 16.98 17.25
CA LEU A 191 -5.34 15.57 17.03
C LEU A 191 -5.55 14.80 18.33
N GLU A 192 -6.50 13.87 18.35
CA GLU A 192 -6.78 13.01 19.51
C GLU A 192 -7.06 11.58 19.06
N ASN A 193 -6.40 10.60 19.70
CA ASN A 193 -6.60 9.17 19.42
C ASN A 193 -6.50 8.80 17.92
N GLY A 194 -5.55 9.42 17.20
CA GLY A 194 -5.33 9.17 15.77
C GLY A 194 -6.37 9.80 14.83
N LYS A 195 -7.31 10.59 15.36
CA LYS A 195 -8.32 11.32 14.59
C LYS A 195 -8.08 12.81 14.66
N LEU A 196 -8.30 13.48 13.53
CA LEU A 196 -8.11 14.91 13.43
C LEU A 196 -9.46 15.61 13.40
N THR A 197 -9.71 16.48 14.38
CA THR A 197 -10.85 17.40 14.35
C THR A 197 -10.38 18.74 13.82
N LEU A 198 -11.06 19.20 12.77
CA LEU A 198 -10.89 20.52 12.19
C LEU A 198 -12.13 21.34 12.50
N SER A 199 -11.95 22.58 12.95
CA SER A 199 -13.02 23.55 13.15
C SER A 199 -12.64 24.87 12.50
N ILE A 200 -13.55 25.45 11.71
CA ILE A 200 -13.33 26.72 11.06
C ILE A 200 -14.43 27.67 11.52
N ILE A 201 -14.01 28.76 12.16
CA ILE A 201 -14.91 29.71 12.81
C ILE A 201 -15.00 30.97 11.96
N ASN A 202 -16.22 31.47 11.77
CA ASN A 202 -16.55 32.68 11.01
C ASN A 202 -16.08 32.64 9.54
N CYS A 203 -16.30 31.53 8.82
CA CYS A 203 -15.98 31.45 7.40
C CYS A 203 -17.15 31.87 6.49
N LEU A 204 -16.84 32.17 5.22
CA LEU A 204 -17.83 32.62 4.23
C LEU A 204 -18.46 31.47 3.43
N SER A 205 -18.01 30.23 3.64
CA SER A 205 -18.48 29.04 2.94
C SER A 205 -19.06 28.03 3.93
N ALA A 206 -20.14 27.36 3.55
CA ALA A 206 -20.68 26.22 4.30
C ALA A 206 -19.79 24.97 4.19
N GLU A 207 -18.94 24.92 3.17
CA GLU A 207 -18.06 23.81 2.84
C GLU A 207 -16.66 24.35 2.47
N PRO A 208 -15.94 24.98 3.41
CA PRO A 208 -14.60 25.51 3.13
C PRO A 208 -13.62 24.36 2.89
N SER A 209 -12.66 24.60 2.01
CA SER A 209 -11.60 23.65 1.70
C SER A 209 -10.37 23.89 2.58
N VAL A 210 -9.76 22.81 3.03
CA VAL A 210 -8.53 22.79 3.83
C VAL A 210 -7.47 22.02 3.07
N ILE A 211 -6.25 22.57 3.03
CA ILE A 211 -5.07 21.99 2.40
C ILE A 211 -4.15 21.46 3.49
N PHE A 212 -3.67 20.23 3.29
CA PHE A 212 -2.79 19.49 4.16
C PHE A 212 -1.45 19.33 3.48
N ALA A 213 -0.37 19.84 4.09
CA ALA A 213 0.98 19.63 3.59
C ALA A 213 1.39 18.15 3.68
N PRO A 214 2.36 17.69 2.86
CA PRO A 214 2.82 16.30 2.84
C PRO A 214 3.18 15.72 4.20
N GLU A 215 3.74 16.54 5.09
CA GLU A 215 4.26 16.11 6.39
C GLU A 215 3.17 15.82 7.42
N THR A 216 1.93 16.25 7.16
CA THR A 216 0.78 16.10 8.08
C THR A 216 0.35 14.65 8.26
N THR A 217 0.74 13.77 7.33
CA THR A 217 0.36 12.37 7.34
C THR A 217 1.55 11.49 6.98
N THR A 218 1.51 10.23 7.39
CA THR A 218 2.50 9.24 6.98
C THR A 218 2.45 8.94 5.47
N MET A 219 1.44 9.44 4.75
CA MET A 219 1.29 9.25 3.32
C MET A 219 2.27 10.11 2.52
N GLY A 220 2.73 11.24 3.07
CA GLY A 220 3.74 12.08 2.43
C GLY A 220 3.26 12.80 1.17
N ILE A 221 1.95 13.06 1.05
CA ILE A 221 1.33 13.75 -0.09
C ILE A 221 0.58 14.99 0.36
N GLU A 222 0.61 16.05 -0.44
CA GLU A 222 -0.27 17.21 -0.25
C GLU A 222 -1.68 16.84 -0.74
N PHE A 223 -2.71 17.15 0.03
CA PHE A 223 -4.10 16.92 -0.36
C PHE A 223 -5.03 18.00 0.18
N SER A 224 -6.24 18.08 -0.38
CA SER A 224 -7.27 19.03 0.04
C SER A 224 -8.63 18.37 0.18
N ILE A 225 -9.34 18.68 1.27
CA ILE A 225 -10.70 18.19 1.54
C ILE A 225 -11.65 19.36 1.80
N CYS A 226 -12.95 19.12 1.66
CA CYS A 226 -13.99 20.05 2.12
C CYS A 226 -14.44 19.68 3.53
N ILE A 227 -14.55 20.67 4.41
CA ILE A 227 -14.99 20.49 5.80
C ILE A 227 -16.48 20.82 5.90
N GLY A 228 -17.21 20.14 6.79
CA GLY A 228 -18.66 20.31 6.96
C GLY A 228 -19.53 19.38 6.11
N VAL A 229 -18.92 18.44 5.39
CA VAL A 229 -19.60 17.41 4.57
C VAL A 229 -19.19 16.01 5.03
N TYR A 230 -20.14 15.08 5.02
CA TYR A 230 -19.81 13.65 5.15
C TYR A 230 -19.32 13.14 3.80
N ASP A 231 -18.04 12.79 3.71
CA ASP A 231 -17.43 12.39 2.46
C ASP A 231 -16.27 11.39 2.68
N VAL A 232 -15.94 10.67 1.62
CA VAL A 232 -14.80 9.76 1.53
C VAL A 232 -13.92 10.19 0.36
N TYR A 233 -12.73 10.65 0.67
CA TYR A 233 -11.78 11.12 -0.34
C TYR A 233 -10.77 10.02 -0.66
N SER A 234 -10.63 9.68 -1.95
CA SER A 234 -9.63 8.74 -2.46
C SER A 234 -8.68 9.49 -3.41
N TYR A 235 -7.37 9.35 -3.20
CA TYR A 235 -6.33 10.07 -3.96
C TYR A 235 -5.40 9.18 -4.78
#